data_AF-A0A3B1DLT2-F1
#
_entry.id   AF-A0A3B1DLT2-F1
#
_cell.length_a   1.000
_cell.length_b   1.000
_cell.length_c   1.000
_cell.angle_alpha   90.00
_cell.angle_beta   90.00
_cell.angle_gamma   90.00
#
_symmetry.space_group_name_H-M   'P 1'
#
loop_
_entity.id
_entity.type
_entity.pdbx_description
1 polymer ?
#
loop_
_entity_poly.entity_id
_entity_poly.type
_entity_poly.pdbx_seq_one_letter_code
_entity_poly.pdbx_strand_id
1 'polypeptide(L)'
;MKNIKIFSAAIFMIMLLIQAGCSEDPVSPTEEKPTEALAAAEIGPGGGTVKTDDVSIVVPSGAFNEKHNVAIYSVADDGAFGENTVSSSFKISGLPNDYTKAIKIKMKYTGELSGQSFIAAGINSSDIMSGDTLIA
;
A
#
# COMPACT_ATOMS: atom_id res chain seq x y z
N MET A 1 54.56 13.10 -38.29
CA MET A 1 53.21 13.70 -38.39
C MET A 1 52.05 12.69 -38.65
N LYS A 2 52.26 11.36 -38.57
CA LYS A 2 51.21 10.36 -38.79
C LYS A 2 50.51 9.89 -37.49
N ASN A 3 51.20 10.00 -36.35
CA ASN A 3 50.77 9.39 -35.09
C ASN A 3 49.83 10.30 -34.26
N ILE A 4 49.85 11.62 -34.50
CA ILE A 4 48.97 12.61 -33.84
C ILE A 4 47.52 12.53 -34.34
N LYS A 5 47.31 12.21 -35.62
CA LYS A 5 45.95 12.05 -36.19
C LYS A 5 45.24 10.80 -35.68
N ILE A 6 46.01 9.72 -35.42
CA ILE A 6 45.47 8.45 -34.90
C ILE A 6 45.08 8.60 -33.42
N PHE A 7 45.88 9.34 -32.64
CA PHE A 7 45.58 9.60 -31.23
C PHE A 7 44.31 10.45 -31.05
N SER A 8 44.10 11.45 -31.93
CA SER A 8 42.88 12.28 -31.90
C SER A 8 41.62 11.51 -32.29
N ALA A 9 41.70 10.55 -33.22
CA ALA A 9 40.57 9.72 -33.62
C ALA A 9 40.19 8.70 -32.52
N ALA A 10 41.18 8.12 -31.83
CA ALA A 10 40.94 7.20 -30.71
C ALA A 10 40.28 7.89 -29.51
N ILE A 11 40.68 9.12 -29.19
CA ILE A 11 40.08 9.93 -28.11
C ILE A 11 38.64 10.31 -28.46
N PHE A 12 38.35 10.65 -29.71
CA PHE A 12 36.99 10.98 -30.15
C PHE A 12 36.06 9.75 -30.14
N MET A 13 36.59 8.57 -30.50
CA MET A 13 35.85 7.30 -30.44
C MET A 13 35.54 6.88 -28.99
N ILE A 14 36.49 7.09 -28.06
CA ILE A 14 36.29 6.83 -26.63
C ILE A 14 35.28 7.81 -26.03
N MET A 15 35.28 9.08 -26.45
CA MET A 15 34.32 10.10 -25.99
C MET A 15 32.88 9.84 -26.47
N LEU A 16 32.71 9.18 -27.63
CA LEU A 16 31.43 8.70 -28.14
C LEU A 16 30.86 7.52 -27.34
N LEU A 17 31.72 6.66 -26.76
CA LEU A 17 31.27 5.51 -25.95
C LEU A 17 30.76 5.92 -24.55
N ILE A 18 31.18 7.07 -24.03
CA ILE A 18 30.74 7.57 -22.71
C ILE A 18 29.32 8.17 -22.76
N GLN A 19 28.83 8.60 -23.94
CA GLN A 19 27.48 9.14 -24.10
C GLN A 19 26.40 8.07 -24.28
N ALA A 20 26.77 6.84 -24.64
CA ALA A 20 25.85 5.71 -24.74
C ALA A 20 25.61 4.99 -23.39
N GLY A 21 26.29 5.43 -22.32
CA GLY A 21 26.31 4.77 -21.01
C GLY A 21 25.37 5.33 -19.94
N CYS A 22 24.53 6.33 -20.25
CA CYS A 22 23.49 6.82 -19.34
C CYS A 22 22.17 7.02 -20.10
N SER A 23 21.44 5.93 -20.25
CA SER A 23 19.97 5.98 -20.40
C SER A 23 19.37 5.17 -19.26
N GLU A 24 19.69 5.57 -18.04
CA GLU A 24 18.81 5.32 -16.91
C GLU A 24 18.02 6.60 -16.77
N ASP A 25 16.82 6.62 -17.37
CA ASP A 25 15.81 7.61 -17.01
C ASP A 25 15.78 7.65 -15.47
N PRO A 26 15.92 8.82 -14.82
CA PRO A 26 15.64 8.87 -13.41
C PRO A 26 14.20 8.41 -13.27
N VAL A 27 14.02 7.26 -12.61
CA VAL A 27 12.72 6.87 -12.04
C VAL A 27 12.36 8.00 -11.10
N SER A 28 11.67 9.00 -11.64
CA SER A 28 10.93 9.96 -10.84
C SER A 28 10.09 9.09 -9.92
N PRO A 29 10.09 9.33 -8.59
CA PRO A 29 9.06 8.77 -7.75
C PRO A 29 7.75 9.15 -8.46
N THR A 30 7.02 8.15 -8.94
CA THR A 30 5.65 8.37 -9.34
C THR A 30 5.03 9.01 -8.11
N GLU A 31 4.69 10.30 -8.17
CA GLU A 31 3.83 10.89 -7.17
C GLU A 31 2.57 10.04 -7.19
N GLU A 32 2.45 9.09 -6.26
CA GLU A 32 1.24 8.32 -6.08
C GLU A 32 0.16 9.33 -5.77
N LYS A 33 -0.67 9.59 -6.78
CA LYS A 33 -1.85 10.41 -6.65
C LYS A 33 -2.64 9.87 -5.45
N PRO A 34 -3.08 10.71 -4.49
CA PRO A 34 -3.72 10.22 -3.28
C PRO A 34 -4.89 9.30 -3.64
N THR A 35 -4.81 8.04 -3.24
CA THR A 35 -5.91 7.09 -3.42
C THR A 35 -7.09 7.58 -2.59
N GLU A 36 -8.17 7.98 -3.24
CA GLU A 36 -9.40 8.38 -2.55
C GLU A 36 -9.95 7.20 -1.73
N ALA A 37 -10.45 7.50 -0.53
CA ALA A 37 -11.07 6.48 0.31
C ALA A 37 -12.36 5.96 -0.35
N LEU A 38 -12.52 4.64 -0.39
CA LEU A 38 -13.75 3.98 -0.85
C LEU A 38 -14.93 4.25 0.10
N ALA A 39 -14.63 4.38 1.39
CA ALA A 39 -15.58 4.76 2.43
C ALA A 39 -14.81 5.34 3.63
N ALA A 40 -15.42 6.31 4.31
CA ALA A 40 -14.87 6.90 5.52
C ALA A 40 -15.99 7.31 6.49
N ALA A 41 -15.73 7.21 7.79
CA ALA A 41 -16.62 7.74 8.82
C ALA A 41 -15.83 8.13 10.08
N GLU A 42 -16.31 9.17 10.78
CA GLU A 42 -15.87 9.46 12.14
C GLU A 42 -16.60 8.50 13.11
N ILE A 43 -15.85 7.66 13.82
CA ILE A 43 -16.37 6.72 14.81
C ILE A 43 -15.89 7.13 16.19
N GLY A 44 -16.84 7.34 17.12
CA GLY A 44 -16.55 7.64 18.52
C GLY A 44 -17.09 6.58 19.49
N PRO A 45 -17.26 6.92 20.78
CA PRO A 45 -17.79 6.00 21.80
C PRO A 45 -19.19 5.44 21.50
N GLY A 46 -19.97 6.09 20.63
CA GLY A 46 -21.23 5.55 20.13
C GLY A 46 -21.08 4.29 19.29
N GLY A 47 -19.87 3.95 18.85
CA GLY A 47 -19.63 2.93 17.83
C GLY A 47 -20.02 3.45 16.44
N GLY A 48 -19.97 2.56 15.46
CA GLY A 48 -20.25 2.94 14.08
C GLY A 48 -19.98 1.81 13.11
N THR A 49 -20.21 2.08 11.83
CA THR A 49 -19.90 1.15 10.74
C THR A 49 -19.30 1.94 9.59
N VAL A 50 -18.16 1.47 9.08
CA VAL A 50 -17.62 1.88 7.77
C VAL A 50 -17.84 0.71 6.82
N LYS A 51 -18.42 0.98 5.64
CA LYS A 51 -18.82 -0.10 4.74
C LYS A 51 -18.68 0.31 3.27
N THR A 52 -18.15 -0.62 2.47
CA THR A 52 -18.25 -0.66 1.01
C THR A 52 -19.10 -1.87 0.60
N ASP A 53 -19.19 -2.15 -0.69
CA ASP A 53 -19.89 -3.36 -1.17
C ASP A 53 -19.16 -4.66 -0.80
N ASP A 54 -17.84 -4.61 -0.65
CA ASP A 54 -17.00 -5.80 -0.49
C ASP A 54 -16.33 -5.91 0.89
N VAL A 55 -16.26 -4.83 1.68
CA VAL A 55 -15.70 -4.87 3.04
C VAL A 55 -16.50 -4.01 4.02
N SER A 56 -16.61 -4.46 5.26
CA SER A 56 -17.28 -3.71 6.34
C SER A 56 -16.54 -3.86 7.66
N ILE A 57 -16.40 -2.74 8.35
CA ILE A 57 -15.85 -2.63 9.70
C ILE A 57 -16.98 -2.17 10.60
N VAL A 58 -17.31 -2.97 11.61
CA VAL A 58 -18.33 -2.65 12.62
C VAL A 58 -17.65 -2.48 13.96
N VAL A 59 -17.70 -1.25 14.48
CA VAL A 59 -17.19 -0.89 15.79
C VAL A 59 -18.37 -0.84 16.77
N PRO A 60 -18.42 -1.71 17.78
CA PRO A 60 -19.51 -1.68 18.74
C PRO A 60 -19.42 -0.45 19.65
N SER A 61 -20.54 -0.01 20.20
CA SER A 61 -20.57 1.10 21.16
C SER A 61 -19.66 0.81 22.36
N GLY A 62 -18.88 1.82 22.74
CA GLY A 62 -17.92 1.79 23.83
C GLY A 62 -16.63 1.03 23.50
N ALA A 63 -16.37 0.67 22.24
CA ALA A 63 -15.07 0.11 21.84
C ALA A 63 -13.98 1.19 21.83
N PHE A 64 -14.30 2.38 21.32
CA PHE A 64 -13.41 3.54 21.25
C PHE A 64 -13.70 4.50 22.39
N ASN A 65 -12.64 5.09 22.95
CA ASN A 65 -12.72 6.10 24.00
C ASN A 65 -12.87 7.51 23.42
N GLU A 66 -12.36 7.74 22.21
CA GLU A 66 -12.37 9.02 21.50
C GLU A 66 -12.87 8.83 20.06
N LYS A 67 -12.94 9.94 19.32
CA LYS A 67 -13.36 9.95 17.92
C LYS A 67 -12.16 9.67 17.01
N HIS A 68 -12.34 8.75 16.06
CA HIS A 68 -11.34 8.40 15.06
C HIS A 68 -11.92 8.43 13.65
N ASN A 69 -11.18 8.98 12.70
CA ASN A 69 -11.53 8.98 11.27
C ASN A 69 -11.11 7.65 10.65
N VAL A 70 -12.04 6.71 10.59
CA VAL A 70 -11.78 5.37 10.03
C VAL A 70 -12.09 5.39 8.53
N ALA A 71 -11.15 4.93 7.72
CA ALA A 71 -11.30 4.90 6.27
C ALA A 71 -10.82 3.57 5.66
N ILE A 72 -11.41 3.22 4.51
CA ILE A 72 -11.14 2.02 3.73
C ILE A 72 -10.63 2.45 2.35
N TYR A 73 -9.52 1.86 1.91
CA TYR A 73 -8.91 2.09 0.60
C TYR A 73 -8.76 0.78 -0.15
N SER A 74 -8.88 0.81 -1.48
CA SER A 74 -8.48 -0.31 -2.33
C SER A 74 -6.96 -0.44 -2.35
N VAL A 75 -6.46 -1.67 -2.33
CA VAL A 75 -5.05 -1.98 -2.61
C VAL A 75 -5.00 -2.74 -3.92
N ALA A 76 -4.10 -2.34 -4.81
CA ALA A 76 -3.87 -3.06 -6.05
C ALA A 76 -3.36 -4.47 -5.75
N ASP A 77 -3.85 -5.46 -6.51
CA ASP A 77 -3.34 -6.82 -6.41
C ASP A 77 -1.94 -6.87 -7.03
N ASP A 78 -0.94 -7.19 -6.20
CA ASP A 78 0.46 -7.36 -6.58
C ASP A 78 0.82 -8.84 -6.79
N GLY A 79 -0.15 -9.74 -6.67
CA GLY A 79 0.04 -11.18 -6.81
C GLY A 79 0.68 -11.86 -5.59
N ALA A 80 0.85 -11.17 -4.45
CA ALA A 80 1.51 -11.73 -3.26
C ALA A 80 0.85 -13.01 -2.72
N PHE A 81 -0.45 -13.18 -2.96
CA PHE A 81 -1.23 -14.34 -2.51
C PHE A 81 -1.53 -15.36 -3.64
N GLY A 82 -0.99 -15.12 -4.84
CA GLY A 82 -1.11 -16.01 -5.99
C GLY A 82 -2.55 -16.24 -6.48
N GLU A 83 -2.73 -17.29 -7.28
CA GLU A 83 -4.00 -17.60 -7.97
C GLU A 83 -5.13 -18.03 -7.03
N ASN A 84 -4.84 -18.34 -5.76
CA ASN A 84 -5.84 -18.75 -4.78
C ASN A 84 -6.51 -17.55 -4.06
N THR A 85 -6.20 -16.33 -4.49
CA THR A 85 -6.80 -15.12 -3.94
C THR A 85 -8.26 -15.02 -4.37
N VAL A 86 -9.17 -15.10 -3.40
CA VAL A 86 -10.63 -15.11 -3.63
C VAL A 86 -11.32 -13.80 -3.20
N SER A 87 -10.56 -12.80 -2.76
CA SER A 87 -11.06 -11.50 -2.30
C SER A 87 -10.12 -10.38 -2.72
N SER A 88 -10.67 -9.16 -2.86
CA SER A 88 -9.84 -7.97 -3.03
C SER A 88 -9.06 -7.60 -1.76
N SER A 89 -7.95 -6.90 -1.93
CA SER A 89 -7.13 -6.38 -0.83
C SER A 89 -7.55 -4.96 -0.46
N PHE A 90 -7.54 -4.65 0.85
CA PHE A 90 -7.94 -3.35 1.38
C PHE A 90 -6.96 -2.85 2.42
N LYS A 91 -6.72 -1.53 2.43
CA LYS A 91 -6.05 -0.83 3.53
C LYS A 91 -7.11 -0.18 4.41
N ILE A 92 -6.99 -0.39 5.72
CA ILE A 92 -7.82 0.27 6.72
C ILE A 92 -6.94 1.26 7.46
N SER A 93 -7.37 2.52 7.57
CA SER A 93 -6.65 3.55 8.33
C SER A 93 -7.48 4.09 9.48
N GLY A 94 -6.81 4.68 10.47
CA GLY A 94 -7.46 5.42 11.56
C GLY A 94 -8.12 4.55 12.62
N LEU A 95 -7.82 3.25 12.67
CA LEU A 95 -8.15 2.45 13.86
C LEU A 95 -7.19 2.83 14.99
N PRO A 96 -7.69 3.02 16.23
CA PRO A 96 -6.81 3.23 17.37
C PRO A 96 -6.02 1.95 17.67
N ASN A 97 -4.83 2.13 18.25
CA ASN A 97 -3.97 1.03 18.68
C ASN A 97 -4.59 0.23 19.82
N ASP A 98 -5.42 0.88 20.64
CA ASP A 98 -6.15 0.31 21.74
C ASP A 98 -7.66 0.48 21.58
N TYR A 99 -8.39 -0.57 21.90
CA TYR A 99 -9.84 -0.55 21.96
C TYR A 99 -10.31 -1.59 22.97
N THR A 100 -11.42 -1.30 23.65
CA THR A 100 -11.85 -2.09 24.81
C THR A 100 -12.80 -3.23 24.41
N LYS A 101 -13.28 -3.25 23.16
CA LYS A 101 -14.22 -4.25 22.64
C LYS A 101 -13.84 -4.68 21.23
N ALA A 102 -14.02 -5.96 20.94
CA ALA A 102 -13.71 -6.53 19.64
C ALA A 102 -14.48 -5.84 18.49
N ILE A 103 -13.72 -5.34 17.52
CA ILE A 103 -14.22 -4.82 16.25
C ILE A 103 -14.47 -6.01 15.33
N LYS A 104 -15.50 -5.93 14.49
CA LYS A 104 -15.81 -6.98 13.50
C LYS A 104 -15.47 -6.49 12.11
N ILE A 105 -14.63 -7.24 11.40
CA ILE A 105 -14.32 -7.02 9.99
C ILE A 105 -14.99 -8.14 9.19
N LYS A 106 -15.68 -7.76 8.12
CA LYS A 106 -16.25 -8.69 7.15
C LYS A 106 -15.72 -8.35 5.77
N MET A 107 -15.34 -9.37 5.03
CA MET A 107 -14.86 -9.26 3.67
C MET A 107 -15.66 -10.22 2.79
N LYS A 108 -16.11 -9.73 1.64
CA LYS A 108 -16.74 -10.52 0.61
C LYS A 108 -15.65 -11.24 -0.18
N TYR A 109 -15.92 -12.48 -0.52
CA TYR A 109 -15.09 -13.29 -1.38
C TYR A 109 -15.94 -13.87 -2.51
N THR A 110 -15.28 -14.27 -3.60
CA THR A 110 -15.90 -14.92 -4.76
C THR A 110 -15.46 -16.36 -4.86
N GLY A 111 -16.31 -17.23 -5.41
CA GLY A 111 -16.04 -18.65 -5.52
C GLY A 111 -16.35 -19.44 -4.24
N GLU A 112 -15.82 -20.65 -4.15
CA GLU A 112 -16.04 -21.56 -3.03
C GLU A 112 -14.81 -21.66 -2.14
N LEU A 113 -15.01 -21.54 -0.83
CA LEU A 113 -13.98 -21.87 0.14
C LEU A 113 -13.89 -23.39 0.24
N SER A 114 -12.72 -23.95 -0.08
CA SER A 114 -12.46 -25.39 0.02
C SER A 114 -11.23 -25.64 0.89
N GLY A 115 -11.25 -26.74 1.64
CA GLY A 115 -10.16 -27.09 2.56
C GLY A 115 -9.98 -26.07 3.69
N GLN A 116 -8.77 -25.51 3.81
CA GLN A 116 -8.43 -24.49 4.79
C GLN A 116 -8.36 -23.12 4.09
N SER A 117 -9.03 -22.12 4.65
CA SER A 117 -9.05 -20.75 4.11
C SER A 117 -8.55 -19.79 5.18
N PHE A 118 -7.83 -18.76 4.75
CA PHE A 118 -7.14 -17.84 5.64
C PHE A 118 -7.44 -16.39 5.23
N ILE A 119 -7.38 -15.51 6.21
CA ILE A 119 -7.34 -14.06 5.99
C ILE A 119 -5.93 -13.61 6.31
N ALA A 120 -5.28 -12.96 5.35
CA ALA A 120 -4.00 -12.31 5.58
C ALA A 120 -4.24 -10.88 6.08
N ALA A 121 -3.57 -10.51 7.17
CA ALA A 121 -3.58 -9.16 7.71
C ALA A 121 -2.16 -8.79 8.15
N GLY A 122 -1.76 -7.55 7.87
CA GLY A 122 -0.45 -7.03 8.20
C GLY A 122 -0.49 -5.51 8.26
N ILE A 123 0.57 -4.93 8.80
CA ILE A 123 0.78 -3.48 8.84
C ILE A 123 1.81 -3.16 7.75
N ASN A 124 1.57 -2.13 6.96
CA ASN A 124 2.55 -1.70 5.97
C ASN A 124 3.75 -1.08 6.69
N SER A 125 4.96 -1.61 6.45
CA SER A 125 6.18 -1.15 7.12
C SER A 125 6.54 0.30 6.80
N SER A 126 6.07 0.83 5.67
CA SER A 126 6.23 2.25 5.33
C SER A 126 5.37 3.17 6.22
N ASP A 127 4.19 2.72 6.67
CA ASP A 127 3.36 3.45 7.62
C ASP A 127 4.04 3.52 9.00
N ILE A 128 4.78 2.48 9.39
CA ILE A 128 5.56 2.42 10.64
C ILE A 128 6.71 3.43 10.64
N MET A 129 7.42 3.56 9.51
CA MET A 129 8.58 4.45 9.38
C MET A 129 8.22 5.93 9.22
N SER A 130 6.96 6.21 8.87
CA SER A 130 6.45 7.59 8.70
C SER A 130 6.15 8.30 10.03
N GLY A 131 6.42 7.66 11.17
CA GLY A 131 6.21 8.24 12.50
C GLY A 131 4.77 8.20 12.99
N ASP A 132 3.84 7.70 12.16
CA ASP A 132 2.47 7.39 12.55
C ASP A 132 2.43 6.06 13.31
N THR A 133 3.09 6.06 14.47
CA THR A 133 2.96 5.17 15.63
C THR A 133 3.03 3.64 15.40
N LEU A 134 4.16 3.04 15.77
CA LEU A 134 4.21 1.79 16.54
C LEU A 134 5.38 1.85 17.52
N ILE A 135 5.10 1.86 18.84
CA ILE A 135 6.01 1.24 19.81
C ILE A 135 5.19 0.14 20.50
N ALA A 136 5.75 -1.06 20.45
CA ALA A 136 5.22 -2.33 20.92
C ALA A 136 4.82 -2.34 22.41
#